data_AF-A0A6B1FIV2-F1
#
_entry.id   AF-A0A6B1FIV2-F1
#
_cell.length_a   1.000
_cell.length_b   1.000
_cell.length_c   1.000
_cell.angle_alpha   90.00
_cell.angle_beta   90.00
_cell.angle_gamma   90.00
#
_symmetry.space_group_name_H-M   'P 1'
#
loop_
_entity.id
_entity.type
_entity.pdbx_description
1 polymer ?
#
loop_
_entity_poly.entity_id
_entity_poly.type
_entity_poly.pdbx_seq_one_letter_code
_entity_poly.pdbx_strand_id
1 'polypeptide(L)' 'MAEGSGLVRIASGQGFWGDDLEAPVRQVEAGPIDYLMLD' A
#
# COMPACT_ATOMS: atom_id res chain seq x y z
N MET A 1 4.02 -8.79 -26.37
CA MET A 1 4.24 -9.85 -25.37
C MET A 1 4.93 -9.24 -24.17
N ALA A 2 4.23 -9.18 -23.05
CA ALA A 2 4.84 -9.26 -21.72
C ALA A 2 4.17 -10.45 -21.05
N GLU A 3 4.88 -11.57 -21.02
CA GLU A 3 4.58 -12.71 -20.17
C GLU A 3 5.02 -12.36 -18.74
N GLY A 4 4.24 -12.68 -17.71
CA GLY A 4 4.67 -12.46 -16.32
C GLY A 4 3.62 -12.88 -15.29
N SER A 5 3.96 -13.86 -14.46
CA SER A 5 3.20 -14.36 -13.30
C SER A 5 2.59 -13.23 -12.46
N GLY A 6 1.31 -13.37 -12.09
CA GLY A 6 0.52 -12.40 -11.33
C GLY A 6 1.07 -12.09 -9.94
N LEU A 7 2.03 -11.17 -9.87
CA LEU A 7 2.55 -10.61 -8.63
C LEU A 7 1.61 -9.49 -8.18
N VAL A 8 0.97 -9.68 -7.02
CA VAL A 8 0.14 -8.67 -6.34
C VAL A 8 0.87 -8.18 -5.11
N ARG A 9 0.96 -6.86 -4.94
CA ARG A 9 1.68 -6.18 -3.86
C ARG A 9 0.68 -5.49 -2.95
N ILE A 10 0.63 -5.91 -1.69
CA ILE A 10 -0.30 -5.36 -0.69
C ILE A 10 0.51 -4.65 0.38
N ALA A 11 0.16 -3.39 0.64
CA ALA A 11 0.72 -2.61 1.72
C ALA A 11 -0.16 -2.72 2.98
N SER A 12 0.48 -2.69 4.15
CA SER A 12 -0.19 -2.82 5.44
C SER A 12 -0.20 -1.47 6.17
N GLY A 13 -1.38 -0.88 6.34
CA GLY A 13 -1.59 0.43 6.97
C GLY A 13 -2.01 0.37 8.45
N GLN A 14 -1.60 -0.66 9.19
CA GLN A 14 -1.93 -0.77 10.62
C GLN A 14 -1.35 0.40 11.42
N GLY A 15 -2.09 0.88 12.42
CA GLY A 15 -1.63 1.93 13.33
C GLY A 15 -1.71 3.35 12.77
N PHE A 16 -2.38 3.59 11.64
CA PHE A 16 -2.57 4.96 11.15
C PHE A 16 -3.53 5.78 12.03
N TRP A 17 -4.51 5.11 12.65
CA TRP A 17 -5.58 5.76 13.40
C TRP A 17 -5.03 6.49 14.64
N GLY A 18 -4.99 7.82 14.59
CA GLY A 18 -4.68 8.68 15.73
C GLY A 18 -3.22 9.14 15.83
N ASP A 19 -2.30 8.51 15.10
CA ASP A 19 -0.88 8.90 15.08
C ASP A 19 -0.60 9.92 13.97
N ASP A 20 -0.91 9.58 12.71
CA ASP A 20 -0.60 10.43 11.55
C ASP A 20 -1.56 10.16 10.39
N LEU A 21 -2.41 11.16 10.09
CA LEU A 21 -3.45 11.07 9.05
C LEU A 21 -2.87 10.99 7.62
N GLU A 22 -1.62 11.42 7.42
CA GLU A 22 -0.96 11.43 6.12
C GLU A 22 -0.12 10.17 5.88
N ALA A 23 -0.01 9.28 6.89
CA ALA A 23 0.70 8.01 6.73
C ALA A 23 0.14 7.13 5.58
N PRO A 24 -1.20 6.96 5.40
CA PRO A 24 -1.75 6.20 4.29
C PRO A 24 -1.38 6.77 2.91
N VAL A 25 -1.41 8.11 2.78
CA VAL A 25 -1.09 8.80 1.52
C VAL A 25 0.36 8.55 1.13
N ARG A 26 1.30 8.79 2.05
CA ARG A 26 2.72 8.54 1.80
C ARG A 26 3.01 7.08 1.46
N GLN A 27 2.27 6.14 2.04
CA GLN A 27 2.43 4.71 1.77
C GLN A 27 1.97 4.31 0.36
N VAL A 28 0.92 4.95 -0.15
CA VAL A 28 0.46 4.81 -1.55
C VAL A 28 1.47 5.43 -2.51
N GLU A 29 2.02 6.60 -2.18
CA GLU A 29 2.93 7.33 -3.08
C GLU A 29 4.36 6.77 -3.11
N ALA A 30 4.84 6.16 -2.02
CA ALA A 30 6.24 5.75 -1.88
C ALA A 30 6.60 4.43 -2.57
N GLY A 31 5.61 3.59 -2.94
CA GLY A 31 5.88 2.23 -3.37
C GLY A 31 4.96 1.73 -4.48
N PRO A 32 5.44 0.81 -5.34
CA PRO A 32 4.61 0.13 -6.30
C PRO A 32 3.74 -0.90 -5.55
N ILE A 33 2.59 -0.45 -5.06
CA ILE A 33 1.60 -1.30 -4.39
C ILE A 33 0.34 -1.32 -5.25
N ASP A 34 -0.36 -2.46 -5.26
CA ASP A 34 -1.62 -2.61 -5.97
C ASP A 34 -2.81 -2.32 -5.03
N TYR A 35 -2.65 -2.64 -3.75
CA TYR A 35 -3.66 -2.42 -2.72
C TYR A 35 -3.02 -1.93 -1.42
N LEU A 36 -3.74 -1.06 -0.73
CA LEU A 36 -3.47 -0.70 0.67
C LEU A 36 -4.57 -1.30 1.55
N MET A 37 -4.18 -2.11 2.53
CA MET A 37 -5.07 -2.60 3.58
C MET A 37 -5.03 -1.63 4.76
N LEU A 38 -6.19 -1.24 5.26
CA LEU A 38 -6.36 -0.52 6.52
C LEU A 38 -7.03 -1.45 7.53
N ASP A 39 -6.64 -1.31 8.80
CA ASP A 39 -7.36 -1.88 9.96
C ASP A 39 -8.75 -1.24 10.07
#